data_AF-A0A3D0I7D1-F1
#
_entry.id   AF-A0A3D0I7D1-F1
#
_cell.length_a   1.000
_cell.length_b   1.000
_cell.length_c   1.000
_cell.angle_alpha   90.00
_cell.angle_beta   90.00
_cell.angle_gamma   90.00
#
_symmetry.space_group_name_H-M   'P 1'
#
loop_
_entity.id
_entity.type
_entity.pdbx_description
1 polymer ?
#
loop_
_entity_poly.entity_id
_entity_poly.type
_entity_poly.pdbx_seq_one_letter_code
_entity_poly.pdbx_strand_id
1 'polypeptide(L)'
;MEFLRLLWTCVVRERCPCCGSGRLFAGALRFHAACSACGLEIEQWRGEWITPTYIASSVGMLAGFGLLAALYLSGRGLDGPIPLEVVVGSVAALAAGAALRPSKSFWVAFLYWIGALEVSAETRARLRWATSESPQAPLAERAAAADRRARSVRLPQEAPRALPPLRRFVSLRESLFPRPFRPWLRRLLPPEVKAKSADDHVSPGFPPL
;
A
#
# COMPACT_ATOMS: atom_id res chain seq x y z
N MET A 1 10.88 -22.24 -2.32
CA MET A 1 10.72 -22.25 -3.80
C MET A 1 9.62 -21.30 -4.28
N GLU A 2 8.45 -21.29 -3.64
CA GLU A 2 7.29 -20.51 -4.11
C GLU A 2 7.53 -19.00 -4.13
N PHE A 3 8.19 -18.46 -3.10
CA PHE A 3 8.55 -17.05 -3.02
C PHE A 3 9.45 -16.57 -4.18
N LEU A 4 10.47 -17.36 -4.55
CA LEU A 4 11.32 -17.02 -5.71
C LEU A 4 10.53 -16.93 -7.01
N ARG A 5 9.54 -17.82 -7.20
CA ARG A 5 8.67 -17.77 -8.39
C ARG A 5 7.78 -16.52 -8.38
N LEU A 6 7.29 -16.11 -7.22
CA LEU A 6 6.53 -14.86 -7.06
C LEU A 6 7.39 -13.64 -7.38
N LEU A 7 8.62 -13.59 -6.85
CA LEU A 7 9.59 -12.53 -7.14
C LEU A 7 9.90 -12.46 -8.63
N TRP A 8 10.19 -13.59 -9.27
CA TRP A 8 10.42 -13.62 -10.71
C TRP A 8 9.21 -13.09 -11.50
N THR A 9 8.01 -13.51 -11.12
CA THR A 9 6.79 -13.12 -11.83
C THR A 9 6.45 -11.63 -11.64
N CYS A 10 6.62 -11.10 -10.44
CA CYS A 10 6.24 -9.71 -10.13
C CYS A 10 7.37 -8.73 -10.42
N VAL A 11 8.59 -9.01 -10.00
CA VAL A 11 9.73 -8.09 -10.11
C VAL A 11 10.32 -8.11 -11.51
N VAL A 12 10.54 -9.29 -12.09
CA VAL A 12 11.18 -9.42 -13.41
C VAL A 12 10.16 -9.35 -14.54
N ARG A 13 9.02 -10.04 -14.41
CA ARG A 13 7.99 -10.07 -15.48
C ARG A 13 6.91 -9.01 -15.32
N GLU A 14 6.85 -8.31 -14.19
CA GLU A 14 5.84 -7.28 -13.89
C GLU A 14 4.41 -7.77 -14.05
N ARG A 15 4.19 -9.05 -13.71
CA ARG A 15 2.89 -9.70 -13.77
C ARG A 15 2.29 -9.89 -12.39
N CYS A 16 0.96 -9.95 -12.36
CA CYS A 16 0.18 -10.19 -11.17
C CYS A 16 0.63 -11.49 -10.44
N PRO A 17 0.86 -11.46 -9.11
CA PRO A 17 1.26 -12.65 -8.34
C PRO A 17 0.18 -13.74 -8.29
N CYS A 18 -1.08 -13.34 -8.44
CA CYS A 18 -2.23 -14.23 -8.38
C CYS A 18 -2.43 -14.97 -9.71
N CYS A 19 -2.72 -14.26 -10.81
CA CYS A 19 -3.01 -14.91 -12.10
C CYS A 19 -1.80 -15.08 -13.04
N GLY A 20 -0.71 -14.33 -12.83
CA GLY A 20 0.49 -14.38 -13.67
C GLY A 20 0.34 -13.78 -15.08
N SER A 21 -0.83 -13.25 -15.45
CA SER A 21 -1.11 -12.70 -16.79
C SER A 21 -1.30 -11.18 -16.82
N GLY A 22 -1.99 -10.60 -15.83
CA GLY A 22 -2.21 -9.15 -15.76
C GLY A 22 -0.91 -8.37 -15.52
N ARG A 23 -0.76 -7.19 -16.11
CA ARG A 23 0.38 -6.29 -15.88
C ARG A 23 0.17 -5.49 -14.60
N LEU A 24 1.23 -5.33 -13.81
CA LEU A 24 1.21 -4.50 -12.58
C LEU A 24 1.26 -3.00 -12.91
N PHE A 25 1.93 -2.62 -13.99
CA PHE A 25 2.13 -1.22 -14.39
C PHE A 25 1.43 -0.88 -15.69
N ALA A 26 0.84 0.30 -15.71
CA ALA A 26 0.23 0.94 -16.88
C ALA A 26 1.24 1.77 -17.70
N GLY A 27 2.42 2.06 -17.13
CA GLY A 27 3.44 2.92 -17.73
C GLY A 27 4.77 2.82 -16.98
N ALA A 28 5.57 3.88 -17.00
CA ALA A 28 6.90 3.88 -16.37
C ALA A 28 6.86 3.70 -14.84
N LEU A 29 5.96 4.43 -14.16
CA LEU A 29 5.80 4.40 -12.69
C LEU A 29 4.34 4.34 -12.24
N ARG A 30 3.40 4.31 -13.21
CA ARG A 30 1.96 4.27 -12.95
C ARG A 30 1.55 2.83 -12.66
N PHE A 31 1.06 2.61 -11.45
CA PHE A 31 0.58 1.32 -10.97
C PHE A 31 -0.91 1.16 -11.28
N HIS A 32 -1.35 -0.08 -11.51
CA HIS A 32 -2.77 -0.39 -11.59
C HIS A 32 -3.35 -0.61 -10.19
N ALA A 33 -4.48 0.05 -9.86
CA ALA A 33 -5.19 -0.19 -8.61
C ALA A 33 -5.73 -1.62 -8.51
N ALA A 34 -6.14 -2.19 -9.65
CA ALA A 34 -6.57 -3.58 -9.76
C ALA A 34 -6.03 -4.27 -11.02
N CYS A 35 -5.81 -5.57 -10.94
CA CYS A 35 -5.38 -6.40 -12.07
C CYS A 35 -6.46 -6.48 -13.15
N SER A 36 -6.13 -6.19 -14.41
CA SER A 36 -7.08 -6.23 -15.53
C SER A 36 -7.59 -7.63 -15.89
N ALA A 37 -6.87 -8.69 -15.52
CA ALA A 37 -7.23 -10.07 -15.84
C ALA A 37 -8.08 -10.73 -14.75
N CYS A 38 -7.61 -10.73 -13.50
CA CYS A 38 -8.32 -11.38 -12.39
C CYS A 38 -9.13 -10.42 -11.51
N GLY A 39 -8.92 -9.10 -11.62
CA GLY A 39 -9.58 -8.13 -10.74
C GLY A 39 -9.05 -8.12 -9.31
N LEU A 40 -7.82 -8.59 -9.07
CA LEU A 40 -7.17 -8.48 -7.76
C LEU A 40 -6.89 -7.00 -7.47
N GLU A 41 -7.44 -6.49 -6.37
CA GLU A 41 -7.15 -5.16 -5.85
C GLU A 41 -5.75 -5.15 -5.22
N ILE A 42 -4.86 -4.35 -5.80
CA ILE A 42 -3.43 -4.32 -5.45
C ILE A 42 -3.11 -3.15 -4.52
N GLU A 43 -3.90 -2.07 -4.62
CA GLU A 43 -3.83 -0.94 -3.70
C GLU A 43 -5.02 -1.04 -2.74
N GLN A 44 -4.78 -1.49 -1.51
CA GLN A 44 -5.86 -1.72 -0.53
C GLN A 44 -6.01 -0.52 0.40
N TRP A 45 -4.89 0.10 0.78
CA TRP A 45 -4.88 1.20 1.73
C TRP A 45 -4.17 2.43 1.19
N ARG A 46 -4.74 3.61 1.46
CA ARG A 46 -4.04 4.88 1.21
C ARG A 46 -2.78 4.94 2.08
N GLY A 47 -1.61 4.97 1.44
CA GLY A 47 -0.31 5.01 2.12
C GLY A 47 0.49 3.71 2.06
N GLU A 48 -0.06 2.63 1.48
CA GLU A 48 0.64 1.36 1.30
C GLU A 48 1.94 1.49 0.48
N TRP A 49 2.04 2.55 -0.32
CA TRP A 49 3.21 2.86 -1.13
C TRP A 49 4.36 3.55 -0.39
N ILE A 50 4.18 3.90 0.89
CA ILE A 50 5.22 4.55 1.69
C ILE A 50 6.41 3.59 1.85
N THR A 51 6.16 2.34 2.22
CA THR A 51 7.22 1.34 2.43
C THR A 51 8.04 1.04 1.17
N PRO A 52 7.46 0.76 -0.01
CA PRO A 52 8.26 0.59 -1.22
C PRO A 52 9.02 1.87 -1.63
N THR A 53 8.52 3.06 -1.29
CA THR A 53 9.25 4.32 -1.52
C THR A 53 10.48 4.43 -0.62
N TYR A 54 10.39 3.98 0.64
CA TYR A 54 11.54 3.88 1.53
C TYR A 54 12.58 2.90 1.01
N ILE A 55 12.17 1.69 0.59
CA ILE A 55 13.09 0.69 0.04
C ILE A 55 13.85 1.26 -1.17
N ALA A 56 13.15 1.92 -2.10
CA ALA A 56 13.77 2.53 -3.26
C ALA A 56 14.73 3.67 -2.89
N SER A 57 14.35 4.51 -1.93
CA SER A 57 15.20 5.58 -1.42
C SER A 57 16.46 5.04 -0.74
N SER A 58 16.35 3.94 0.02
CA SER A 58 17.51 3.27 0.61
C SER A 58 18.47 2.74 -0.44
N VAL A 59 17.98 2.16 -1.54
CA VAL A 59 18.83 1.75 -2.67
C VAL A 59 19.54 2.95 -3.30
N GLY A 60 18.83 4.07 -3.48
CA GLY A 60 19.43 5.32 -3.96
C GLY A 60 20.54 5.83 -3.05
N MET A 61 20.30 5.87 -1.74
CA MET A 61 21.33 6.27 -0.76
C MET A 61 22.53 5.35 -0.80
N LEU A 62 22.34 4.03 -0.84
CA LEU A 62 23.44 3.07 -0.94
C LEU A 62 24.26 3.28 -2.21
N ALA A 63 23.64 3.56 -3.35
CA ALA A 63 24.34 3.89 -4.58
C ALA A 63 25.16 5.18 -4.45
N GLY A 64 24.57 6.23 -3.86
CA GLY A 64 25.25 7.50 -3.61
C GLY A 64 26.45 7.37 -2.68
N PHE A 65 26.26 6.74 -1.51
CA PHE A 65 27.34 6.48 -0.55
C PHE A 65 28.39 5.53 -1.12
N GLY A 66 27.99 4.52 -1.89
CA GLY A 66 28.90 3.61 -2.56
C GLY A 66 29.80 4.34 -3.57
N LEU A 67 29.23 5.26 -4.35
CA LEU A 67 30.00 6.11 -5.26
C LEU A 67 30.96 7.02 -4.49
N LEU A 68 30.48 7.68 -3.42
CA LEU A 68 31.32 8.54 -2.59
C LEU A 68 32.50 7.76 -1.99
N ALA A 69 32.25 6.58 -1.43
CA ALA A 69 33.27 5.70 -0.89
C ALA A 69 34.26 5.25 -1.99
N ALA A 70 33.78 4.90 -3.18
CA ALA A 70 34.64 4.52 -4.30
C ALA A 70 35.57 5.65 -4.74
N LEU A 71 35.05 6.89 -4.81
CA LEU A 71 35.84 8.07 -5.15
C LEU A 71 36.92 8.32 -4.09
N TYR A 72 36.52 8.31 -2.81
CA TYR A 72 37.44 8.47 -1.68
C TYR A 72 38.57 7.43 -1.67
N LEU A 73 38.23 6.14 -1.85
CA LEU A 73 39.20 5.05 -1.86
C LEU A 73 40.12 5.07 -3.09
N SER A 74 39.64 5.58 -4.23
CA SER A 74 40.43 5.65 -5.46
C SER A 74 41.39 6.83 -5.52
N GLY A 75 41.37 7.72 -4.53
CA GLY A 75 42.19 8.94 -4.53
C GLY A 75 41.87 9.92 -5.66
N ARG A 76 40.78 9.67 -6.41
CA ARG A 76 40.23 10.64 -7.37
C ARG A 76 39.59 11.75 -6.54
N GLY A 77 40.37 12.80 -6.30
CA GLY A 77 40.00 13.92 -5.45
C GLY A 77 38.65 14.54 -5.80
N LEU A 78 38.11 15.28 -4.84
CA LEU A 78 36.83 16.00 -4.94
C LEU A 78 36.89 17.22 -5.89
N ASP A 79 38.04 17.49 -6.50
CA ASP A 79 38.35 18.73 -7.24
C ASP A 79 37.91 18.70 -8.71
N GLY A 80 36.78 18.05 -9.00
CA GLY A 80 36.19 18.05 -10.34
C GLY A 80 35.56 19.40 -10.69
N PRO A 81 35.40 19.73 -11.99
CA PRO A 81 34.69 20.93 -12.42
C PRO A 81 33.19 20.92 -12.06
N ILE A 82 32.65 19.74 -11.76
CA ILE A 82 31.27 19.54 -11.29
C ILE A 82 31.33 19.27 -9.79
N PRO A 83 30.54 19.97 -8.96
CA PRO A 83 30.48 19.72 -7.52
C PRO A 83 30.06 18.26 -7.25
N LEU A 84 30.83 17.60 -6.38
CA LEU A 84 30.64 16.19 -6.04
C LEU A 84 29.21 15.91 -5.53
N GLU A 85 28.64 16.84 -4.77
CA GLU A 85 27.29 16.73 -4.21
C GLU A 85 26.24 16.57 -5.32
N VAL A 86 26.43 17.26 -6.45
CA VAL A 86 25.54 17.16 -7.61
C VAL A 86 25.68 15.80 -8.28
N VAL A 87 26.91 15.30 -8.44
CA VAL A 87 27.14 13.97 -9.04
C VAL A 87 26.54 12.88 -8.16
N VAL A 88 26.87 12.87 -6.87
CA VAL A 88 26.38 11.88 -5.91
C VAL A 88 24.86 11.97 -5.76
N GLY A 89 24.32 13.18 -5.65
CA GLY A 89 22.88 13.42 -5.58
C GLY A 89 22.15 12.95 -6.82
N SER A 90 22.70 13.20 -8.01
CA SER A 90 22.11 12.75 -9.29
C SER A 90 22.12 11.22 -9.38
N VAL A 91 23.24 10.58 -9.04
CA VAL A 91 23.35 9.11 -9.05
C VAL A 91 22.38 8.49 -8.04
N ALA A 92 22.28 9.04 -6.83
CA ALA A 92 21.34 8.58 -5.81
C ALA A 92 19.87 8.74 -6.27
N ALA A 93 19.53 9.89 -6.87
CA ALA A 93 18.19 10.15 -7.38
C ALA A 93 17.82 9.22 -8.56
N LEU A 94 18.73 9.01 -9.50
CA LEU A 94 18.54 8.08 -10.61
C LEU A 94 18.40 6.64 -10.13
N ALA A 95 19.26 6.22 -9.20
CA ALA A 95 19.19 4.89 -8.61
C ALA A 95 17.88 4.67 -7.83
N ALA A 96 17.44 5.65 -7.03
CA ALA A 96 16.15 5.60 -6.35
C ALA A 96 14.99 5.53 -7.35
N GLY A 97 15.00 6.39 -8.38
CA GLY A 97 13.99 6.40 -9.45
C GLY A 97 13.88 5.06 -10.18
N ALA A 98 15.03 4.47 -10.53
CA ALA A 98 15.10 3.15 -11.15
C ALA A 98 14.64 2.03 -10.20
N ALA A 99 14.94 2.16 -8.90
CA ALA A 99 14.57 1.18 -7.87
C ALA A 99 13.10 1.27 -7.45
N LEU A 100 12.39 2.38 -7.69
CA LEU A 100 10.98 2.53 -7.33
C LEU A 100 10.10 1.47 -7.97
N ARG A 101 10.34 1.16 -9.24
CA ARG A 101 9.56 0.17 -10.00
C ARG A 101 9.72 -1.25 -9.44
N PRO A 102 10.95 -1.82 -9.35
CA PRO A 102 11.12 -3.15 -8.77
C PRO A 102 10.76 -3.19 -7.27
N SER A 103 10.95 -2.09 -6.53
CA SER A 103 10.55 -2.00 -5.12
C SER A 103 9.04 -2.16 -4.94
N LYS A 104 8.22 -1.47 -5.73
CA LYS A 104 6.76 -1.62 -5.70
C LYS A 104 6.34 -3.05 -6.06
N SER A 105 6.93 -3.63 -7.10
CA SER A 105 6.66 -5.02 -7.50
C SER A 105 7.03 -6.03 -6.41
N PHE A 106 8.18 -5.81 -5.76
CA PHE A 106 8.65 -6.63 -4.65
C PHE A 106 7.68 -6.56 -3.48
N TRP A 107 7.23 -5.36 -3.12
CA TRP A 107 6.29 -5.14 -2.03
C TRP A 107 4.97 -5.87 -2.26
N VAL A 108 4.40 -5.80 -3.47
CA VAL A 108 3.18 -6.54 -3.81
C VAL A 108 3.39 -8.06 -3.73
N ALA A 109 4.53 -8.56 -4.22
CA ALA A 109 4.86 -9.99 -4.10
C ALA A 109 5.00 -10.43 -2.64
N PHE A 110 5.59 -9.57 -1.81
CA PHE A 110 5.77 -9.80 -0.38
C PHE A 110 4.43 -9.81 0.36
N LEU A 111 3.58 -8.79 0.15
CA LEU A 111 2.24 -8.72 0.74
C LEU A 111 1.35 -9.89 0.34
N TYR A 112 1.44 -10.32 -0.93
CA TYR A 112 0.75 -11.51 -1.39
C TYR A 112 1.26 -12.78 -0.71
N TRP A 113 2.58 -12.92 -0.54
CA TRP A 113 3.18 -14.09 0.09
C TRP A 113 2.83 -14.23 1.58
N ILE A 114 2.81 -13.12 2.32
CA ILE A 114 2.41 -13.12 3.74
C ILE A 114 0.88 -13.19 3.92
N GLY A 115 0.12 -13.13 2.83
CA GLY A 115 -1.35 -13.14 2.85
C GLY A 115 -1.98 -11.84 3.35
N ALA A 116 -1.22 -10.75 3.41
CA ALA A 116 -1.73 -9.43 3.79
C ALA A 116 -2.52 -8.77 2.66
N LEU A 117 -2.32 -9.21 1.41
CA LEU A 117 -3.10 -8.75 0.27
C LEU A 117 -4.45 -9.51 0.23
N GLU A 118 -5.50 -8.87 0.72
CA GLU A 118 -6.85 -9.42 0.72
C GLU A 118 -7.36 -9.75 -0.70
N VAL A 119 -7.78 -10.99 -0.90
CA VAL A 119 -8.44 -11.40 -2.15
C VAL A 119 -9.94 -11.20 -1.99
N SER A 120 -10.45 -10.12 -2.58
CA SER A 120 -11.88 -9.78 -2.58
C SER A 120 -12.74 -10.95 -3.05
N ALA A 121 -13.97 -11.03 -2.51
CA ALA A 121 -14.95 -12.04 -2.90
C ALA A 121 -15.23 -11.99 -4.41
N GLU A 122 -15.21 -10.78 -5.00
CA GLU A 122 -15.39 -10.59 -6.44
C GLU A 122 -14.22 -11.17 -7.24
N THR A 123 -12.98 -10.94 -6.80
CA THR A 123 -11.79 -11.56 -7.41
C THR A 123 -11.88 -13.09 -7.36
N ARG A 124 -12.33 -13.66 -6.24
CA ARG A 124 -12.56 -15.11 -6.09
C ARG A 124 -13.64 -15.62 -7.03
N ALA A 125 -14.75 -14.91 -7.17
CA ALA A 125 -15.81 -15.27 -8.11
C ALA A 125 -15.30 -15.27 -9.56
N ARG A 126 -14.54 -14.24 -9.96
CA ARG A 126 -13.92 -14.14 -11.30
C ARG A 126 -12.94 -15.29 -11.56
N LEU A 127 -12.12 -15.65 -10.59
CA LEU A 127 -11.20 -16.79 -10.71
C LEU A 127 -11.95 -18.11 -10.92
N ARG A 128 -13.02 -18.35 -10.15
CA ARG A 128 -13.86 -19.56 -10.31
C ARG A 128 -14.49 -19.62 -11.71
N TRP A 129 -15.05 -18.51 -12.17
CA TRP A 129 -15.67 -18.41 -13.49
C TRP A 129 -14.65 -18.63 -14.62
N ALA A 130 -13.46 -18.04 -14.50
CA ALA A 130 -12.38 -18.26 -15.46
C ALA A 130 -11.92 -19.73 -15.49
N THR A 131 -11.97 -20.43 -14.36
CA THR A 131 -11.61 -21.85 -14.26
C THR A 131 -12.67 -22.75 -14.92
N SER A 132 -13.96 -22.38 -14.84
CA SER A 132 -15.05 -23.14 -15.49
C SER A 132 -15.20 -22.84 -16.98
N GLU A 133 -14.90 -21.61 -17.42
CA GLU A 133 -15.23 -21.15 -18.77
C GLU A 133 -14.09 -21.31 -19.78
N SER A 134 -12.82 -21.31 -19.36
CA SER A 134 -11.69 -21.37 -20.28
C SER A 134 -11.12 -22.80 -20.42
N PRO A 135 -11.25 -23.47 -21.59
CA PRO A 135 -10.65 -24.79 -21.84
C PRO A 135 -9.12 -24.72 -22.06
N GLN A 136 -8.54 -23.51 -22.07
CA GLN A 136 -7.09 -23.32 -22.22
C GLN A 136 -6.38 -23.75 -20.94
N ALA A 137 -5.81 -24.95 -20.96
CA ALA A 137 -5.06 -25.56 -19.85
C ALA A 137 -4.16 -24.60 -19.06
N PRO A 138 -3.31 -23.73 -19.66
CA PRO A 138 -2.38 -22.90 -18.87
C PRO A 138 -3.05 -21.76 -18.10
N LEU A 139 -4.22 -21.26 -18.53
CA LEU A 139 -4.95 -20.20 -17.81
C LEU A 139 -5.81 -20.79 -16.70
N ALA A 140 -6.54 -21.86 -16.99
CA ALA A 140 -7.34 -22.60 -16.00
C ALA A 140 -6.46 -23.15 -14.86
N GLU A 141 -5.27 -23.68 -15.17
CA GLU A 141 -4.35 -24.21 -14.16
C GLU A 141 -3.77 -23.10 -13.28
N ARG A 142 -3.48 -21.92 -13.86
CA ARG A 142 -3.05 -20.72 -13.11
C ARG A 142 -4.17 -20.16 -12.25
N ALA A 143 -5.40 -20.08 -12.77
CA ALA A 143 -6.57 -19.63 -12.02
C ALA A 143 -6.91 -20.60 -10.87
N ALA A 144 -6.82 -21.91 -11.09
CA ALA A 144 -6.99 -22.93 -10.06
C ALA A 144 -5.87 -22.86 -9.00
N ALA A 145 -4.62 -22.65 -9.40
CA ALA A 145 -3.51 -22.45 -8.46
C ALA A 145 -3.66 -21.15 -7.65
N ALA A 146 -4.19 -20.10 -8.28
CA ALA A 146 -4.50 -18.83 -7.63
C ALA A 146 -5.63 -18.98 -6.61
N ASP A 147 -6.72 -19.66 -6.98
CA ASP A 147 -7.87 -19.94 -6.10
C ASP A 147 -7.46 -20.85 -4.92
N ARG A 148 -6.59 -21.85 -5.16
CA ARG A 148 -5.99 -22.65 -4.08
C ARG A 148 -5.19 -21.78 -3.09
N ARG A 149 -4.37 -20.84 -3.57
CA ARG A 149 -3.62 -19.93 -2.70
C ARG A 149 -4.52 -18.92 -1.98
N ALA A 150 -5.51 -18.35 -2.67
CA ALA A 150 -6.49 -17.47 -2.06
C ALA A 150 -7.26 -18.17 -0.92
N ARG A 151 -7.50 -19.48 -1.03
CA ARG A 151 -8.08 -20.30 0.06
C ARG A 151 -7.12 -20.54 1.22
N SER A 152 -5.81 -20.64 0.98
CA SER A 152 -4.83 -20.87 2.06
C SER A 152 -4.61 -19.64 2.94
N VAL A 153 -4.88 -18.44 2.42
CA VAL A 153 -4.91 -17.21 3.21
C VAL A 153 -6.19 -17.22 4.03
N ARG A 154 -6.07 -17.58 5.32
CA ARG A 154 -7.18 -17.42 6.27
C ARG A 154 -7.47 -15.93 6.38
N LEU A 155 -8.61 -15.51 5.82
CA LEU A 155 -9.23 -14.28 6.26
C LEU A 155 -9.32 -14.34 7.78
N PRO A 156 -8.93 -13.28 8.52
CA PRO A 156 -9.46 -13.11 9.86
C PRO A 156 -10.97 -13.22 9.70
N GLN A 157 -11.57 -14.30 10.20
CA GLN A 157 -13.02 -14.28 10.33
C GLN A 157 -13.31 -13.01 11.13
N GLU A 158 -14.09 -12.11 10.57
CA GLU A 158 -14.85 -11.16 11.36
C GLU A 158 -15.79 -12.01 12.22
N ALA A 159 -15.22 -12.59 13.29
CA ALA A 159 -15.98 -12.92 14.46
C ALA A 159 -16.72 -11.62 14.78
N PRO A 160 -18.06 -11.64 14.92
CA PRO A 160 -18.79 -10.46 15.33
C PRO A 160 -18.07 -9.93 16.58
N ARG A 161 -17.43 -8.76 16.45
CA ARG A 161 -16.75 -8.11 17.57
C ARG A 161 -17.85 -7.84 18.58
N ALA A 162 -18.03 -8.75 19.53
CA ALA A 162 -18.61 -8.43 20.81
C ALA A 162 -17.67 -7.36 21.38
N LEU A 163 -18.01 -6.10 21.16
CA LEU A 163 -17.32 -4.96 21.74
C LEU A 163 -17.24 -5.25 23.25
N PRO A 164 -16.04 -5.43 23.83
CA PRO A 164 -15.93 -5.56 25.27
C PRO A 164 -16.53 -4.29 25.88
N PRO A 165 -17.26 -4.37 27.02
CA PRO A 165 -17.92 -3.21 27.59
C PRO A 165 -16.90 -2.11 27.84
N LEU A 166 -16.97 -1.04 27.03
CA LEU A 166 -16.05 0.10 27.00
C LEU A 166 -16.00 0.90 28.31
N ARG A 167 -16.69 0.46 29.37
CA ARG A 167 -16.74 1.14 30.67
C ARG A 167 -15.38 1.25 31.37
N ARG A 168 -14.45 0.31 31.16
CA ARG A 168 -13.14 0.35 31.85
C ARG A 168 -12.11 1.30 31.22
N PHE A 169 -12.18 1.55 29.92
CA PHE A 169 -11.18 2.37 29.21
C PHE A 169 -11.42 3.88 29.31
N VAL A 170 -12.67 4.30 29.57
CA VAL A 170 -12.99 5.73 29.79
C VAL A 170 -12.28 6.26 31.04
N SER A 171 -12.25 5.47 32.11
CA SER A 171 -11.60 5.83 33.38
C SER A 171 -10.07 6.01 33.25
N LEU A 172 -9.40 5.19 32.44
CA LEU A 172 -7.94 5.26 32.28
C LEU A 172 -7.50 6.44 31.38
N ARG A 173 -8.32 6.79 30.38
CA ARG A 173 -8.08 7.98 29.54
C ARG A 173 -8.19 9.26 30.35
N GLU A 174 -9.13 9.32 31.29
CA GLU A 174 -9.34 10.47 32.17
C GLU A 174 -8.23 10.63 33.22
N SER A 175 -7.59 9.53 33.66
CA SER A 175 -6.46 9.59 34.59
C SER A 175 -5.13 9.98 33.93
N LEU A 176 -4.89 9.53 32.70
CA LEU A 176 -3.64 9.79 31.97
C LEU A 176 -3.63 11.14 31.23
N PHE A 177 -4.80 11.69 30.92
CA PHE A 177 -4.95 13.00 30.29
C PHE A 177 -5.90 13.88 31.10
N PRO A 178 -5.48 14.37 32.29
CA PRO A 178 -6.21 15.45 32.95
C PRO A 178 -6.31 16.61 31.97
N ARG A 179 -7.55 17.04 31.69
CA ARG A 179 -7.87 18.09 30.71
C ARG A 179 -6.89 19.25 30.84
N PRO A 180 -6.14 19.65 29.80
CA PRO A 180 -5.30 20.82 29.91
C PRO A 180 -6.17 22.05 30.16
N PHE A 181 -5.78 22.77 31.21
CA PHE A 181 -6.14 24.13 31.61
C PHE A 181 -6.88 24.93 30.51
N ARG A 182 -8.21 24.99 30.61
CA ARG A 182 -9.09 25.81 29.75
C ARG A 182 -9.38 27.27 30.20
N PRO A 183 -8.81 27.88 31.27
CA PRO A 183 -9.23 29.23 31.65
C PRO A 183 -8.68 30.35 30.74
N TRP A 184 -7.54 30.15 30.06
CA TRP A 184 -6.90 31.23 29.29
C TRP A 184 -7.45 31.39 27.86
N LEU A 185 -7.86 30.30 27.21
CA LEU A 185 -8.39 30.32 25.83
C LEU A 185 -9.73 31.06 25.69
N ARG A 186 -10.47 31.28 26.78
CA ARG A 186 -11.73 32.02 26.76
C ARG A 186 -11.56 33.54 26.63
N ARG A 187 -10.34 34.08 26.79
CA ARG A 187 -10.04 35.51 26.59
C ARG A 187 -9.76 35.89 25.14
N LEU A 188 -9.51 34.91 24.26
CA LEU A 188 -9.13 35.15 22.87
C LEU A 188 -10.27 34.89 21.88
N LEU A 189 -11.41 34.36 22.32
CA LEU A 189 -12.58 34.24 21.46
C LEU A 189 -13.42 35.54 21.50
N PRO A 190 -13.70 36.18 20.34
CA PRO A 190 -14.66 37.26 20.26
C PRO A 190 -16.06 36.76 20.63
N PRO A 191 -16.95 37.63 21.16
CA PRO A 191 -18.28 37.23 21.59
C PRO A 191 -19.09 36.70 20.40
N GLU A 192 -19.56 35.46 20.53
CA GLU A 192 -20.38 34.78 19.53
C GLU A 192 -21.69 35.53 19.27
N VAL A 193 -21.95 35.82 17.99
CA VAL A 193 -23.24 36.26 17.50
C VAL A 193 -24.24 35.13 17.70
N LYS A 194 -25.25 35.40 18.54
CA LYS A 194 -26.33 34.47 18.90
C LYS A 194 -27.14 34.11 17.63
N ALA A 195 -26.80 33.00 16.98
CA ALA A 195 -27.63 32.43 15.93
C ALA A 195 -28.86 31.76 16.56
N LYS A 196 -30.02 32.25 16.13
CA LYS A 196 -31.36 31.96 16.62
C LYS A 196 -31.73 30.49 16.42
N SER A 197 -32.26 29.88 17.48
CA SER A 197 -32.92 28.56 17.48
C SER A 197 -34.04 28.53 16.45
N ALA A 198 -33.99 27.58 15.53
CA ALA A 198 -35.11 27.18 14.69
C ALA A 198 -35.27 25.67 14.88
N ASP A 199 -36.04 25.32 15.91
CA ASP A 199 -36.82 24.10 15.91
C ASP A 199 -37.72 24.15 14.68
N ASP A 200 -37.59 23.17 13.78
CA ASP A 200 -38.76 22.62 13.10
C ASP A 200 -38.45 21.22 12.54
N HIS A 201 -39.42 20.36 12.81
CA HIS A 201 -39.52 18.95 12.49
C HIS A 201 -39.27 18.61 11.01
N VAL A 202 -38.80 17.38 10.74
CA VAL A 202 -39.47 16.39 9.86
C VAL A 202 -38.63 15.09 9.81
N SER A 203 -39.29 13.98 10.13
CA SER A 203 -38.82 12.60 9.99
C SER A 203 -39.17 12.04 8.60
N PRO A 204 -38.64 10.86 8.20
CA PRO A 204 -38.22 10.57 6.83
C PRO A 204 -39.32 9.95 5.94
N GLY A 205 -39.24 10.23 4.63
CA GLY A 205 -40.04 9.57 3.59
C GLY A 205 -39.16 9.13 2.41
N PHE A 206 -39.04 7.82 2.22
CA PHE A 206 -38.58 7.19 0.99
C PHE A 206 -39.66 7.35 -0.11
N PRO A 207 -39.31 7.66 -1.36
CA PRO A 207 -40.15 7.33 -2.50
C PRO A 207 -39.63 6.06 -3.21
N PRO A 208 -40.51 5.14 -3.65
CA PRO A 208 -40.17 4.13 -4.63
C PRO A 208 -40.25 4.72 -6.05
N LEU A 209 -39.33 4.28 -6.92
CA LEU A 209 -39.52 3.75 -8.28
C LEU A 209 -38.16 3.53 -8.94
#